data_AF-A0A2P2LFI7-F1
#
_entry.id   AF-A0A2P2LFI7-F1
#
_cell.length_a   1.000
_cell.length_b   1.000
_cell.length_c   1.000
_cell.angle_alpha   90.00
_cell.angle_beta   90.00
_cell.angle_gamma   90.00
#
_symmetry.space_group_name_H-M   'P 1'
#
loop_
_entity.id
_entity.type
_entity.pdbx_description
1 polymer ?
#
loop_
_entity_poly.entity_id
_entity_poly.type
_entity_poly.pdbx_seq_one_letter_code
_entity_poly.pdbx_strand_id
1 'polypeptide(L)'
;MCPEGERSQREQLQDLSVFERLDGDPRKTSPGLAIKKFCRTISSKNVQALDVRPLPILEETLTYLLSFLDSTDHDFEVTHDFIFDRTRSIRQDLVMQNIVNHRAIVMYEKMVLFLC
;
A
#
# COMPACT_ATOMS: atom_id res chain seq x y z
N MET A 1 6.79 2.61 4.16
CA MET A 1 5.79 2.31 3.11
C MET A 1 4.35 2.73 3.47
N CYS A 2 4.09 3.11 4.71
CA CYS A 2 2.85 3.74 5.17
C CYS A 2 3.21 5.00 6.01
N PRO A 3 2.50 6.14 5.84
CA PRO A 3 2.66 7.32 6.69
C PRO A 3 2.46 7.00 8.18
N GLU A 4 3.15 7.71 9.06
CA GLU A 4 3.08 7.47 10.50
C GLU A 4 1.68 7.70 11.08
N GLY A 5 1.01 8.79 10.68
CA GLY A 5 -0.34 9.10 11.16
C GLY A 5 -1.34 7.99 10.83
N GLU A 6 -1.33 7.49 9.59
CA GLU A 6 -2.17 6.36 9.19
C GLU A 6 -1.80 5.08 9.96
N ARG A 7 -0.49 4.80 10.10
CA ARG A 7 -0.02 3.61 10.83
C ARG A 7 -0.53 3.60 12.27
N SER A 8 -0.35 4.69 13.00
CA SER A 8 -0.83 4.81 14.39
C SER A 8 -2.35 4.73 14.50
N GLN A 9 -3.08 5.34 13.57
CA GLN A 9 -4.54 5.23 13.52
C GLN A 9 -4.99 3.77 13.31
N ARG A 10 -4.32 3.03 12.42
CA ARG A 10 -4.67 1.64 12.12
C ARG A 10 -4.32 0.68 13.26
N GLU A 11 -3.25 0.94 14.01
CA GLU A 11 -2.95 0.22 15.26
C GLU A 11 -4.05 0.43 16.32
N GLN A 12 -4.50 1.67 16.50
CA GLN A 12 -5.58 1.99 17.45
C GLN A 12 -6.92 1.36 17.07
N LEU A 13 -7.26 1.37 15.77
CA LEU A 13 -8.51 0.82 15.24
C LEU A 13 -8.46 -0.68 14.96
N GLN A 14 -7.30 -1.33 15.13
CA GLN A 14 -7.07 -2.75 14.79
C GLN A 14 -7.37 -3.06 13.31
N ASP A 15 -7.12 -2.10 12.42
CA ASP A 15 -7.32 -2.21 10.97
C ASP A 15 -6.03 -2.62 10.26
N LEU A 16 -5.34 -3.63 10.80
CA LEU A 16 -4.11 -4.20 10.25
C LEU A 16 -4.39 -5.52 9.52
N SER A 17 -3.93 -5.62 8.27
CA SER A 17 -3.94 -6.88 7.52
C SER A 17 -3.03 -7.89 8.20
N VAL A 18 -3.28 -9.19 8.00
CA VAL A 18 -2.43 -10.27 8.54
C VAL A 18 -0.96 -10.10 8.15
N PHE A 19 -0.69 -9.61 6.93
CA PHE A 19 0.66 -9.33 6.42
C PHE A 19 1.37 -8.15 7.07
N GLU A 20 0.63 -7.29 7.78
CA GLU A 20 1.17 -6.06 8.37
C GLU A 20 1.40 -6.20 9.88
N ARG A 21 1.03 -7.34 10.49
CA ARG A 21 1.08 -7.53 11.94
C ARG A 21 2.47 -7.93 12.39
N LEU A 22 2.99 -7.22 13.39
CA LEU A 22 4.23 -7.60 14.05
C LEU A 22 3.96 -8.80 14.97
N ASP A 23 4.67 -9.91 14.75
CA ASP A 23 4.51 -11.17 15.50
C ASP A 23 3.05 -11.69 15.55
N GLY A 24 2.24 -11.35 14.54
CA GLY A 24 0.82 -11.69 14.47
C GLY A 24 -0.12 -10.86 15.35
N ASP A 25 0.38 -9.88 16.11
CA ASP A 25 -0.45 -9.02 16.97
C ASP A 25 -1.30 -8.04 16.12
N PRO A 26 -2.64 -8.10 16.18
CA PRO A 26 -3.52 -7.22 15.39
C PRO A 26 -3.45 -5.73 15.79
N ARG A 27 -2.76 -5.40 16.89
CA ARG A 27 -2.60 -4.03 17.39
C ARG A 27 -1.21 -3.44 17.12
N LYS A 28 -0.28 -4.21 16.55
CA LYS A 28 1.09 -3.76 16.35
C LYS A 28 1.53 -3.98 14.92
N THR A 29 2.21 -2.99 14.38
CA THR A 29 2.89 -3.09 13.09
C THR A 29 4.28 -2.45 13.18
N SER A 30 4.99 -2.40 12.06
CA SER A 30 6.27 -1.71 11.94
C SER A 30 6.31 -0.87 10.66
N PRO A 31 7.19 0.14 10.57
CA PRO A 31 7.34 0.96 9.37
C PRO A 31 7.68 0.17 8.09
N GLY A 32 8.31 -1.01 8.25
CA GLY A 32 8.70 -1.91 7.16
C GLY A 32 7.62 -2.91 6.76
N LEU A 33 6.59 -3.12 7.60
CA LEU A 33 5.45 -4.01 7.29
C LEU A 33 4.24 -3.23 6.78
N ALA A 34 3.94 -2.09 7.41
CA ALA A 34 2.74 -1.33 7.11
C ALA A 34 2.76 -0.70 5.71
N ILE A 35 1.68 -0.92 4.95
CA ILE A 35 1.48 -0.33 3.62
C ILE A 35 0.23 0.53 3.64
N LYS A 36 0.32 1.74 3.09
CA LYS A 36 -0.78 2.70 3.02
C LYS A 36 -2.03 2.04 2.38
N LYS A 37 -3.19 2.10 3.04
CA LYS A 37 -4.48 1.63 2.48
C LYS A 37 -4.98 2.57 1.40
N PHE A 38 -5.86 2.06 0.53
CA PHE A 38 -6.55 2.92 -0.42
C PHE A 38 -7.60 3.78 0.28
N CYS A 39 -7.53 5.11 0.12
CA CYS A 39 -8.53 6.02 0.67
C CYS A 39 -9.68 6.23 -0.32
N ARG A 40 -10.89 5.76 0.02
CA ARG A 40 -12.08 5.87 -0.86
C ARG A 40 -12.55 7.30 -1.05
N THR A 41 -12.44 8.11 -0.01
CA THR A 41 -12.93 9.49 0.03
C THR A 41 -11.78 10.43 0.32
N ILE A 42 -11.15 10.94 -0.74
CA ILE A 42 -10.13 11.96 -0.60
C ILE A 42 -10.77 13.32 -0.72
N SER A 43 -10.63 14.12 0.33
CA SER A 43 -10.80 15.56 0.24
C SER A 43 -9.41 16.19 0.15
N SER A 44 -9.14 16.93 -0.93
CA SER A 44 -7.85 17.63 -1.13
C SER A 44 -7.50 18.59 0.01
N LYS A 45 -8.48 19.04 0.80
CA LYS A 45 -8.28 19.92 1.96
C LYS A 45 -7.64 19.21 3.17
N ASN A 46 -7.70 17.88 3.23
CA ASN A 46 -7.27 17.11 4.39
C ASN A 46 -5.99 16.29 4.15
N VAL A 47 -5.48 16.27 2.91
CA VAL A 47 -4.25 15.53 2.56
C VAL A 47 -3.03 16.42 2.78
N GLN A 48 -2.14 15.99 3.66
CA GLN A 48 -0.84 16.64 3.86
C GLN A 48 0.21 16.02 2.92
N ALA A 49 1.28 16.77 2.64
CA ALA A 49 2.40 16.26 1.85
C ALA A 49 3.02 14.99 2.48
N LEU A 50 3.02 14.90 3.82
CA LEU A 50 3.51 13.76 4.58
C LEU A 50 2.67 12.48 4.38
N ASP A 51 1.42 12.62 3.92
CA ASP A 51 0.53 11.49 3.69
C ASP A 51 0.77 10.83 2.32
N VAL A 52 1.54 11.47 1.43
CA VAL A 52 1.74 11.03 0.06
C VAL A 52 3.17 10.50 -0.11
N ARG A 53 3.30 9.24 -0.57
CA ARG A 53 4.61 8.61 -0.72
C ARG A 53 5.31 9.10 -1.99
N PRO A 54 6.61 9.45 -1.95
CA PRO A 54 7.34 9.87 -3.13
C PRO A 54 7.61 8.69 -4.06
N LEU A 55 7.86 8.98 -5.35
CA LEU A 55 8.02 7.97 -6.41
C LEU A 55 8.98 6.81 -6.07
N PRO A 56 10.18 7.02 -5.51
CA PRO A 56 11.08 5.89 -5.19
C PRO A 56 10.47 4.92 -4.18
N ILE A 57 9.75 5.46 -3.19
CA ILE A 57 9.08 4.65 -2.17
C ILE A 57 7.89 3.91 -2.77
N LEU A 58 7.20 4.48 -3.75
CA LEU A 58 6.11 3.79 -4.44
C LEU A 58 6.61 2.58 -5.24
N GLU A 59 7.76 2.69 -5.91
CA GLU A 59 8.38 1.56 -6.64
C GLU A 59 8.85 0.46 -5.69
N GLU A 60 9.50 0.82 -4.59
CA GLU A 60 9.90 -0.10 -3.53
C GLU A 60 8.68 -0.81 -2.94
N THR A 61 7.62 -0.04 -2.66
CA THR A 61 6.35 -0.57 -2.12
C THR A 61 5.71 -1.56 -3.09
N LEU A 62 5.69 -1.26 -4.39
CA LEU A 62 5.16 -2.18 -5.40
C LEU A 62 5.99 -3.47 -5.47
N THR A 63 7.31 -3.36 -5.41
CA THR A 63 8.21 -4.51 -5.48
C THR A 63 8.01 -5.43 -4.28
N TYR A 64 7.89 -4.86 -3.09
CA TYR A 64 7.55 -5.60 -1.87
C TYR A 64 6.14 -6.21 -1.92
N LEU A 65 5.14 -5.52 -2.48
CA LEU A 65 3.80 -6.09 -2.65
C LEU A 65 3.80 -7.32 -3.58
N LEU A 66 4.56 -7.26 -4.66
CA LEU A 66 4.62 -8.36 -5.62
C LEU A 66 5.38 -9.58 -5.07
N SER A 67 6.22 -9.44 -4.04
CA SER A 67 6.86 -10.61 -3.42
C SER A 67 5.89 -11.51 -2.65
N PHE A 68 4.68 -11.04 -2.34
CA PHE A 68 3.63 -11.87 -1.74
C PHE A 68 2.93 -12.79 -2.76
N LEU A 69 3.17 -12.60 -4.07
CA LEU A 69 2.55 -13.45 -5.09
C LEU A 69 3.04 -14.89 -5.06
N ASP A 70 4.30 -15.08 -4.70
CA ASP A 70 4.93 -16.39 -4.64
C ASP A 70 4.73 -17.07 -3.27
N SER A 71 4.12 -16.38 -2.28
CA SER A 71 3.92 -16.95 -0.95
C SER A 71 2.68 -17.83 -0.89
N THR A 72 2.77 -18.93 -0.13
CA THR A 72 1.68 -19.89 0.09
C THR A 72 1.17 -19.87 1.54
N ASP A 73 1.60 -18.88 2.32
CA ASP A 73 1.32 -18.77 3.75
C ASP A 73 -0.14 -18.42 4.07
N HIS A 74 -0.86 -17.86 3.09
CA HIS A 74 -2.23 -17.38 3.24
C HIS A 74 -3.09 -17.72 2.01
N ASP A 75 -4.40 -17.81 2.23
CA ASP A 75 -5.37 -18.06 1.16
C ASP A 75 -5.25 -17.00 0.05
N PHE A 76 -5.42 -17.45 -1.19
CA PHE A 76 -5.33 -16.59 -2.38
C PHE A 76 -6.23 -15.36 -2.27
N GLU A 77 -7.47 -15.51 -1.78
CA GLU A 77 -8.42 -14.41 -1.62
C GLU A 77 -7.89 -13.32 -0.67
N VAL A 78 -7.30 -13.72 0.46
CA VAL A 78 -6.74 -12.80 1.46
C VAL A 78 -5.53 -12.06 0.91
N THR A 79 -4.63 -12.78 0.24
CA THR A 79 -3.44 -12.20 -0.42
C THR A 79 -3.86 -11.26 -1.55
N HIS A 80 -4.82 -11.67 -2.38
CA HIS A 80 -5.33 -10.90 -3.50
C HIS A 80 -5.97 -9.59 -3.04
N ASP A 81 -6.87 -9.63 -2.06
CA ASP A 81 -7.55 -8.44 -1.53
C ASP A 81 -6.56 -7.43 -0.92
N PHE A 82 -5.53 -7.94 -0.23
CA PHE A 82 -4.47 -7.11 0.30
C PHE A 82 -3.69 -6.39 -0.81
N ILE A 83 -3.16 -7.13 -1.79
CA ILE A 83 -2.39 -6.55 -2.89
C ILE A 83 -3.27 -5.60 -3.72
N PHE A 84 -4.52 -5.97 -3.99
CA PHE A 84 -5.48 -5.16 -4.73
C PHE A 84 -5.72 -3.80 -4.06
N ASP A 85 -5.98 -3.78 -2.75
CA ASP A 85 -6.17 -2.52 -2.03
C ASP A 85 -4.89 -1.66 -2.03
N ARG A 86 -3.73 -2.26 -1.76
CA ARG A 86 -2.47 -1.51 -1.66
C ARG A 86 -1.97 -0.99 -3.02
N THR A 87 -2.18 -1.73 -4.11
CA THR A 87 -1.88 -1.25 -5.47
C THR A 87 -2.80 -0.08 -5.86
N ARG A 88 -4.08 -0.09 -5.48
CA ARG A 88 -4.95 1.09 -5.64
C ARG A 88 -4.46 2.30 -4.87
N SER A 89 -3.92 2.11 -3.65
CA SER A 89 -3.28 3.18 -2.88
C SER A 89 -2.05 3.75 -3.59
N ILE A 90 -1.21 2.91 -4.21
CA ILE A 90 -0.05 3.38 -5.00
C ILE A 90 -0.51 4.23 -6.20
N ARG A 91 -1.48 3.74 -6.97
CA ARG A 91 -2.05 4.48 -8.12
C ARG A 91 -2.61 5.83 -7.68
N GLN A 92 -3.28 5.84 -6.54
CA GLN A 92 -3.84 7.04 -5.94
C GLN A 92 -2.74 8.07 -5.59
N ASP A 93 -1.60 7.65 -5.03
CA ASP A 93 -0.48 8.56 -4.78
C ASP A 93 0.18 9.08 -6.07
N LEU A 94 0.29 8.25 -7.12
CA LEU A 94 0.79 8.69 -8.44
C LEU A 94 -0.09 9.79 -9.04
N VAL A 95 -1.42 9.62 -8.97
CA VAL A 95 -2.41 10.59 -9.45
C VAL A 95 -2.35 11.87 -8.63
N MET A 96 -2.29 11.78 -7.30
CA MET A 96 -2.20 12.96 -6.43
C MET A 96 -0.98 13.83 -6.71
N GLN A 97 0.15 13.20 -7.07
CA GLN A 97 1.39 13.89 -7.40
C GLN A 97 1.50 14.30 -8.88
N ASN A 98 0.49 13.97 -9.70
CA ASN A 98 0.52 14.16 -11.16
C ASN A 98 1.79 13.59 -11.82
N ILE A 99 2.23 12.40 -11.39
CA ILE A 99 3.44 11.76 -11.92
C ILE A 99 3.12 11.10 -13.26
N VAL A 100 3.66 11.65 -14.35
CA VAL A 100 3.53 11.11 -15.71
C VAL A 100 4.94 10.97 -16.30
N ASN A 101 5.54 9.79 -16.14
CA ASN A 101 6.87 9.47 -16.66
C ASN A 101 7.02 7.97 -16.94
N HIS A 102 8.14 7.58 -17.55
CA HIS A 102 8.42 6.17 -17.89
C HIS A 102 8.40 5.24 -16.66
N ARG A 103 8.87 5.70 -15.50
CA ARG A 103 8.87 4.91 -14.26
C ARG A 103 7.45 4.58 -13.81
N ALA A 104 6.55 5.56 -13.86
CA ALA A 104 5.14 5.35 -13.55
C ALA A 104 4.46 4.38 -14.54
N ILE A 105 4.81 4.44 -15.83
CA ILE A 105 4.32 3.48 -16.84
C ILE A 105 4.70 2.05 -16.45
N VAL A 106 5.98 1.79 -16.16
CA VAL A 106 6.46 0.47 -15.73
C VAL A 106 5.74 -0.01 -14.46
N MET A 107 5.46 0.90 -13.52
CA MET A 107 4.67 0.55 -12.34
C MET A 107 3.23 0.16 -12.69
N TYR A 108 2.56 0.89 -13.59
CA TYR A 108 1.21 0.56 -14.03
C TYR A 108 1.17 -0.80 -14.75
N GLU A 109 2.14 -1.10 -15.61
CA GLU A 109 2.25 -2.39 -16.30
C GLU A 109 2.34 -3.56 -15.32
N LYS A 110 3.21 -3.45 -14.31
CA LYS A 110 3.33 -4.45 -13.23
C LYS A 110 2.03 -4.63 -12.45
N MET A 111 1.29 -3.56 -12.18
CA MET A 111 0.01 -3.65 -11.47
C MET A 111 -1.07 -4.29 -12.35
N VAL A 112 -1.13 -3.98 -13.64
CA VAL A 112 -2.12 -4.59 -14.55
C VAL A 112 -1.88 -6.08 -14.69
N LEU A 113 -0.62 -6.53 -14.75
CA LEU A 113 -0.28 -7.95 -14.81
C LEU A 113 -0.83 -8.74 -13.60
N PHE A 114 -0.93 -8.10 -12.43
CA PHE A 114 -1.50 -8.71 -11.23
C PHE A 114 -3.04 -8.69 -11.20
N LEU A 115 -3.67 -7.68 -11.79
CA LEU A 115 -5.11 -7.41 -11.69
C LEU A 115 -5.96 -8.21 -12.71
N CYS A 116 -5.34 -8.98 -13.59
CA CYS A 116 -5.97 -9.81 -14.61
C CYS A 116 -5.80 -11.30 -14.27
#